data_AF-A0AAW6KAZ3-F1
#
_entry.id   AF-A0AAW6KAZ3-F1
#
_cell.length_a   1.000
_cell.length_b   1.000
_cell.length_c   1.000
_cell.angle_alpha   90.00
_cell.angle_beta   90.00
_cell.angle_gamma   90.00
#
_symmetry.space_group_name_H-M   'P 1'
#
loop_
_entity.id
_entity.type
_entity.pdbx_description
1 polymer ?
#
loop_
_entity_poly.entity_id
_entity_poly.type
_entity_poly.pdbx_seq_one_letter_code
_entity_poly.pdbx_strand_id
1 'polypeptide(L)'
;MLIVNLLNKAYLESELEKVGLLELAEGFIERLKETVPYYEKGQRILLEFDTFIKDDLKRFVSAVFFILENEDEETEDVNIEFEILRAYDSPPK
;
A
#
# COMPACT_ATOMS: atom_id res chain seq x y z
N MET A 1 1.81 5.17 -20.36
CA MET A 1 1.89 5.73 -18.99
C MET A 1 1.22 4.68 -18.15
N LEU A 2 1.98 4.02 -17.27
CA LEU A 2 1.46 2.91 -16.47
C LEU A 2 0.26 3.37 -15.64
N ILE A 3 -0.87 2.70 -15.79
CA ILE A 3 -2.07 2.99 -14.99
C ILE A 3 -2.11 1.97 -13.86
N VAL A 4 -1.96 2.44 -12.62
CA VAL A 4 -2.01 1.58 -11.43
C VAL A 4 -3.39 1.67 -10.79
N ASN A 5 -4.10 0.55 -10.77
CA ASN A 5 -5.45 0.41 -10.25
C ASN A 5 -5.43 -0.37 -8.93
N LEU A 6 -5.60 0.32 -7.79
CA LEU A 6 -5.82 -0.32 -6.50
C LEU A 6 -7.29 -0.73 -6.38
N LEU A 7 -7.58 -2.01 -6.60
CA LEU A 7 -8.96 -2.52 -6.75
C LEU A 7 -9.78 -2.42 -5.46
N ASN A 8 -9.15 -2.64 -4.31
CA ASN A 8 -9.78 -2.65 -3.01
C ASN A 8 -9.35 -1.46 -2.14
N LYS A 9 -9.26 -0.26 -2.72
CA LYS A 9 -8.91 1.00 -2.02
C LYS A 9 -9.71 1.19 -0.72
N ALA A 10 -11.01 0.92 -0.74
CA ALA A 10 -11.88 1.03 0.44
C ALA A 10 -11.44 0.11 1.61
N TYR A 11 -10.85 -1.05 1.30
CA TYR A 11 -10.33 -1.95 2.34
C TYR A 11 -9.06 -1.38 2.98
N LEU A 12 -8.14 -0.83 2.20
CA LEU A 12 -6.96 -0.10 2.71
C LEU A 12 -7.39 1.05 3.63
N GLU A 13 -8.32 1.89 3.18
CA GLU A 13 -8.83 3.04 3.96
C GLU A 13 -9.46 2.59 5.28
N SER A 14 -10.27 1.52 5.25
CA SER A 14 -10.86 0.93 6.46
C SER A 14 -9.79 0.43 7.44
N GLU A 15 -8.74 -0.26 6.97
CA GLU A 15 -7.67 -0.73 7.87
C GLU A 15 -6.85 0.42 8.46
N LEU A 16 -6.62 1.48 7.69
CA LEU A 16 -5.96 2.69 8.18
C LEU A 16 -6.82 3.45 9.19
N GLU A 17 -8.12 3.57 8.95
CA GLU A 17 -9.05 4.24 9.86
C GLU A 17 -9.12 3.52 11.21
N LYS A 18 -9.10 2.17 11.23
CA LYS A 18 -9.05 1.38 12.48
C LYS A 18 -7.85 1.69 13.37
N VAL A 19 -6.72 2.11 12.78
CA VAL A 19 -5.50 2.48 13.52
C VAL A 19 -5.32 4.01 13.65
N GLY A 20 -6.30 4.79 13.19
CA GLY A 20 -6.33 6.25 13.26
C GLY A 20 -5.36 6.94 12.31
N LEU A 21 -5.08 6.34 11.15
CA LEU A 21 -4.07 6.79 10.18
C LEU A 21 -4.61 6.92 8.76
N LEU A 22 -5.90 7.25 8.60
CA LEU A 22 -6.57 7.35 7.30
C LEU A 22 -5.84 8.33 6.35
N GLU A 23 -5.20 9.36 6.90
CA GLU A 23 -4.41 10.33 6.15
C GLU A 23 -3.23 9.73 5.38
N LEU A 24 -2.76 8.53 5.74
CA LEU A 24 -1.69 7.84 5.02
C LEU A 24 -2.16 7.16 3.73
N ALA A 25 -3.48 7.04 3.49
CA ALA A 25 -4.02 6.30 2.35
C ALA A 25 -3.48 6.82 1.00
N GLU A 26 -3.52 8.14 0.79
CA GLU A 26 -3.01 8.75 -0.44
C GLU A 26 -1.48 8.58 -0.56
N GLY A 27 -0.74 8.67 0.55
CA GLY A 27 0.70 8.42 0.57
C GLY A 27 1.07 7.00 0.13
N PHE A 28 0.31 5.99 0.58
CA PHE A 28 0.47 4.62 0.11
C PHE A 28 0.18 4.50 -1.39
N ILE A 29 -0.89 5.12 -1.89
CA ILE A 29 -1.27 5.06 -3.31
C ILE A 29 -0.23 5.73 -4.20
N GLU A 30 0.30 6.89 -3.81
CA GLU A 30 1.35 7.59 -4.54
C GLU A 30 2.63 6.76 -4.58
N ARG A 31 3.07 6.25 -3.43
CA ARG A 31 4.28 5.42 -3.36
C ARG A 31 4.12 4.10 -4.11
N LEU A 32 2.91 3.54 -4.14
CA LEU A 32 2.59 2.36 -4.95
C LEU A 32 2.78 2.67 -6.45
N LYS A 33 2.26 3.79 -6.95
CA LYS A 33 2.45 4.19 -8.37
C LYS A 33 3.92 4.34 -8.74
N GLU A 34 4.74 4.84 -7.83
CA GLU A 34 6.19 4.97 -8.03
C GLU A 34 6.92 3.63 -7.96
N THR A 35 6.41 2.68 -7.17
CA THR A 35 7.10 1.42 -6.87
C THR A 35 6.76 0.31 -7.89
N VAL A 36 5.52 0.26 -8.38
CA VAL A 36 5.03 -0.80 -9.28
C VAL A 36 5.90 -1.02 -10.53
N PRO A 37 6.47 0.01 -11.20
CA PRO A 37 7.33 -0.20 -12.37
C PRO A 37 8.55 -1.09 -12.13
N TYR A 38 8.93 -1.35 -10.88
CA TYR A 38 10.09 -2.16 -10.49
C TYR A 38 9.74 -3.60 -10.12
N TYR A 39 8.47 -4.00 -10.26
CA TYR A 39 7.97 -5.31 -9.86
C TYR A 39 7.26 -6.01 -11.02
N GLU A 40 7.26 -7.34 -10.98
CA GLU A 40 6.56 -8.19 -11.93
C GLU A 40 5.16 -8.56 -11.44
N LYS A 41 4.27 -8.93 -12.37
CA LYS A 41 2.97 -9.51 -12.04
C LYS A 41 3.16 -10.76 -11.17
N GLY A 42 2.23 -10.99 -10.24
CA GLY A 42 2.32 -12.08 -9.26
C GLY A 42 3.26 -11.81 -8.07
N GLN A 43 3.94 -10.65 -8.03
CA GLN A 43 4.78 -10.27 -6.90
C GLN A 43 4.00 -9.48 -5.84
N ARG A 44 4.58 -9.44 -4.63
CA ARG A 44 4.11 -8.61 -3.52
C ARG A 44 5.04 -7.41 -3.32
N ILE A 45 4.43 -6.25 -3.13
CA ILE A 45 5.10 -5.01 -2.73
C ILE A 45 4.86 -4.80 -1.24
N LEU A 46 5.94 -4.60 -0.48
CA LEU A 46 5.89 -4.12 0.91
C LEU A 46 6.19 -2.63 0.91
N LEU A 47 5.26 -1.82 1.42
CA LEU A 47 5.47 -0.40 1.65
C LEU A 47 5.44 -0.11 3.15
N GLU A 48 6.38 0.71 3.61
CA GLU A 48 6.54 1.07 5.02
C GLU A 48 6.56 2.59 5.19
N PHE A 49 5.88 3.07 6.22
CA PHE A 49 5.80 4.47 6.62
C PHE A 49 6.07 4.58 8.12
N ASP A 50 6.74 5.64 8.56
CA ASP A 50 6.70 6.10 9.94
C ASP A 50 5.97 7.44 10.05
N THR A 51 5.13 7.57 11.07
CA THR A 51 4.38 8.80 11.35
C THR A 51 4.34 9.07 12.85
N PHE A 52 4.08 10.32 13.22
CA PHE A 52 3.87 10.74 14.60
C PHE A 52 2.37 10.85 14.87
N ILE A 53 1.89 10.20 15.93
CA ILE A 53 0.48 10.29 16.34
C ILE A 53 0.28 11.32 17.45
N LYS A 54 1.25 11.41 18.37
CA LYS A 54 1.22 12.38 19.47
C LYS A 54 2.61 12.58 20.04
N ASP A 55 3.02 13.84 20.21
CA ASP A 55 4.31 14.23 20.78
C ASP A 55 5.46 13.46 20.11
N ASP A 56 6.11 12.55 20.85
CA ASP A 56 7.21 11.71 20.40
C ASP A 56 6.81 10.25 20.10
N LEU A 57 5.51 9.91 20.14
CA LEU A 57 5.02 8.57 19.85
C LEU A 57 5.00 8.35 18.33
N LYS A 58 6.06 7.67 17.86
CA LYS A 58 6.15 7.15 16.50
C LYS A 58 5.32 5.88 16.33
N ARG A 59 4.64 5.78 15.20
CA ARG A 59 4.02 4.55 14.72
C ARG A 59 4.58 4.19 13.36
N PHE A 60 4.97 2.92 13.25
CA PHE A 60 5.44 2.30 12.04
C PHE A 60 4.28 1.54 11.42
N VAL A 61 4.01 1.78 10.15
CA VAL A 61 2.95 1.13 9.40
C VAL A 61 3.57 0.41 8.23
N SER A 62 3.24 -0.87 8.08
CA SER A 62 3.58 -1.64 6.89
C SER A 62 2.32 -2.14 6.20
N ALA A 63 2.30 -2.04 4.88
CA ALA A 63 1.21 -2.54 4.05
C ALA A 63 1.76 -3.41 2.92
N VAL A 64 1.11 -4.54 2.70
CA VAL A 64 1.43 -5.48 1.61
C VAL A 64 0.40 -5.34 0.51
N PHE A 65 0.89 -5.22 -0.71
CA PHE A 65 0.10 -5.12 -1.93
C PHE A 65 0.51 -6.25 -2.87
N PHE A 66 -0.46 -6.86 -3.55
CA PHE A 66 -0.25 -7.94 -4.49
C PHE A 66 -0.56 -7.48 -5.91
N ILE A 67 0.39 -7.67 -6.83
CA ILE A 67 0.23 -7.32 -8.24
C ILE A 67 -0.45 -8.49 -8.94
N LEU A 68 -1.67 -8.27 -9.44
CA LEU A 68 -2.43 -9.31 -10.10
C LEU A 68 -1.80 -9.71 -11.43
N GLU A 69 -1.90 -11.00 -11.74
CA GLU A 69 -1.68 -11.51 -13.08
C GLU A 69 -2.88 -11.08 -13.93
N ASN A 70 -2.67 -10.13 -14.86
CA ASN A 70 -3.69 -9.82 -15.86
C ASN A 70 -3.63 -10.88 -16.96
N GLU A 71 -4.78 -11.48 -17.29
CA GLU A 71 -4.96 -12.40 -18.42
C GLU A 71 -4.84 -11.70 -19.77
N ASP A 72 -5.18 -10.40 -19.85
CA ASP A 72 -5.06 -9.57 -21.05
C ASP A 72 -3.75 -8.77 -21.04
N GLU A 73 -2.86 -9.08 -21.97
CA GLU A 73 -1.59 -8.37 -22.21
C GLU A 73 -1.77 -7.08 -23.04
N GLU A 74 -2.99 -6.76 -23.47
CA GLU A 74 -3.24 -5.64 -24.39
C GLU A 74 -3.24 -4.25 -23.73
N THR A 75 -3.26 -4.17 -22.40
CA THR A 75 -3.30 -2.89 -21.66
C THR A 75 -2.06 -2.71 -20.76
N GLU A 76 -1.59 -1.46 -20.65
CA GLU A 76 -0.56 -1.05 -19.67
C GLU A 76 -1.13 -0.91 -18.23
N ASP A 77 -2.32 -1.44 -17.99
CA ASP A 77 -3.01 -1.36 -16.71
C ASP A 77 -2.43 -2.40 -15.75
N VAL A 78 -2.11 -1.99 -14.53
CA VAL A 78 -1.64 -2.87 -13.47
C VAL A 78 -2.66 -2.86 -12.35
N ASN A 79 -3.34 -4.00 -12.18
CA ASN A 79 -4.30 -4.19 -11.11
C ASN A 79 -3.59 -4.69 -9.86
N ILE A 80 -3.93 -4.08 -8.73
CA ILE A 80 -3.28 -4.35 -7.45
C ILE A 80 -4.34 -4.50 -6.37
N GLU A 81 -4.12 -5.46 -5.48
CA GLU A 81 -4.91 -5.66 -4.29
C GLU A 81 -4.08 -5.40 -3.04
N PHE A 82 -4.61 -4.62 -2.12
CA PHE A 82 -4.12 -4.54 -0.76
C PHE A 82 -4.47 -5.83 0.00
N GLU A 83 -3.47 -6.47 0.63
CA GLU A 83 -3.66 -7.72 1.37
C GLU A 83 -3.78 -7.49 2.89
N ILE A 84 -2.83 -6.76 3.48
CA ILE A 84 -2.72 -6.61 4.93
C ILE A 84 -2.01 -5.32 5.33
N LEU A 85 -2.48 -4.73 6.42
CA LEU A 85 -1.83 -3.61 7.10
C LEU A 85 -1.42 -4.04 8.51
N ARG A 86 -0.23 -3.60 8.93
CA ARG A 86 0.25 -3.79 10.29
C ARG A 86 0.77 -2.48 10.83
N ALA A 87 0.41 -2.19 12.07
CA ALA A 87 0.83 -1.00 12.78
C ALA A 87 1.53 -1.37 14.08
N TYR A 88 2.64 -0.70 14.36
CA TYR A 88 3.51 -0.99 15.48
C TYR A 88 4.01 0.29 16.13
N ASP A 89 4.10 0.29 17.46
CA ASP A 89 4.70 1.41 18.22
C ASP A 89 6.23 1.21 18.42
N SER A 90 6.83 0.28 17.68
CA SER A 90 8.27 0.02 17.66
C SER A 90 8.68 -0.40 16.25
N PRO A 91 9.93 -0.14 15.83
CA PRO A 91 10.37 -0.51 14.49
C PRO A 91 10.17 -2.01 14.25
N PRO A 92 9.71 -2.43 13.05
CA PRO A 92 9.66 -3.84 12.71
C PRO A 92 11.06 -4.46 12.86
N LYS A 93 11.13 -5.67 13.45
CA LYS A 93 12.37 -6.44 13.64
C LYS A 93 12.75 -7.21 12.39
#